data_AF-A0A350W3B3-F1
#
_entry.id   AF-A0A350W3B3-F1
#
_cell.length_a   1.000
_cell.length_b   1.000
_cell.length_c   1.000
_cell.angle_alpha   90.00
_cell.angle_beta   90.00
_cell.angle_gamma   90.00
#
_symmetry.space_group_name_H-M   'P 1'
#
loop_
_entity.id
_entity.type
_entity.pdbx_description
1 polymer ?
#
loop_
_entity_poly.entity_id
_entity_poly.type
_entity_poly.pdbx_seq_one_letter_code
_entity_poly.pdbx_strand_id
1 'polypeptide(L)' 'MELLTNEVIAKFRKQGNCENKKAGEVKVIAKFFNPCGAGTWYATEYNEQDRLFFGYVNLIGKEFA' A
#
# COMPACT_ATOMS: atom_id res chain seq x y z
N MET A 1 -15.74 -1.41 -12.45
CA MET A 1 -14.36 -1.86 -12.19
C MET A 1 -14.08 -1.65 -10.72
N GLU A 2 -13.69 -2.71 -10.02
CA GLU A 2 -13.36 -2.65 -8.59
C GLU A 2 -11.84 -2.62 -8.42
N LEU A 3 -11.33 -1.62 -7.69
CA LEU A 3 -9.89 -1.45 -7.46
C LEU A 3 -9.38 -2.35 -6.32
N LEU A 4 -10.22 -2.60 -5.33
CA LEU A 4 -9.90 -3.43 -4.18
C LEU A 4 -10.62 -4.78 -4.30
N THR A 5 -10.07 -5.66 -5.14
CA THR A 5 -10.66 -6.99 -5.36
C THR A 5 -10.42 -7.91 -4.18
N ASN A 6 -11.20 -9.00 -4.08
CA ASN A 6 -11.00 -10.06 -3.08
C ASN A 6 -9.57 -10.65 -3.13
N GLU A 7 -8.96 -10.71 -4.31
CA GLU A 7 -7.57 -11.19 -4.47
C GLU A 7 -6.56 -10.21 -3.85
N VAL A 8 -6.76 -8.91 -4.03
CA VAL A 8 -5.91 -7.88 -3.43
C VAL A 8 -6.06 -7.89 -1.90
N ILE A 9 -7.29 -8.00 -1.40
CA ILE A 9 -7.57 -8.12 0.04
C ILE A 9 -6.89 -9.38 0.62
N ALA A 10 -6.97 -10.52 -0.07
CA ALA A 10 -6.31 -11.75 0.36
C ALA A 10 -4.78 -11.59 0.45
N LYS A 11 -4.15 -10.82 -0.47
CA LYS A 11 -2.72 -10.50 -0.40
C LYS A 11 -2.37 -9.65 0.81
N PHE A 12 -3.19 -8.65 1.14
CA PHE A 12 -3.01 -7.85 2.37
C PHE A 12 -3.16 -8.70 3.63
N ARG A 13 -4.21 -9.54 3.73
CA ARG A 13 -4.40 -10.47 4.86
C ARG A 13 -3.22 -11.42 5.04
N LYS A 14 -2.68 -11.95 3.93
CA LYS A 14 -1.51 -12.84 3.97
C LYS A 14 -0.26 -12.12 4.48
N GLN A 15 -0.08 -10.85 4.13
CA GLN A 15 1.04 -10.07 4.65
C GLN A 15 0.81 -9.69 6.12
N GLY A 16 -0.38 -9.20 6.47
CA GLY A 16 -0.70 -8.76 7.83
C GLY A 16 0.16 -7.59 8.30
N ASN A 17 0.28 -7.46 9.63
CA ASN A 17 1.02 -6.39 10.29
C ASN A 17 2.50 -6.38 9.87
N CYS A 18 3.04 -5.19 9.59
CA CYS A 18 4.42 -4.98 9.14
C CYS A 18 5.36 -4.33 10.17
N GLU A 19 4.90 -3.99 11.38
CA GLU A 19 5.62 -3.18 12.39
C GLU A 19 7.00 -3.74 12.75
N ASN A 20 7.12 -5.06 12.91
CA ASN A 20 8.36 -5.73 13.33
C ASN A 20 9.10 -6.45 12.18
N LYS A 21 8.74 -6.18 10.93
CA LYS A 21 9.33 -6.84 9.76
C LYS A 21 10.47 -6.01 9.19
N LYS A 22 11.52 -6.67 8.71
CA LYS A 22 12.57 -6.01 7.94
C LYS A 22 12.02 -5.62 6.57
N ALA A 23 12.58 -4.57 5.98
CA ALA A 23 12.13 -4.08 4.67
C ALA A 23 12.10 -5.16 3.58
N GLY A 24 13.06 -6.09 3.57
CA GLY A 24 13.09 -7.21 2.59
C GLY A 24 11.98 -8.26 2.77
N GLU A 25 11.28 -8.24 3.90
CA GLU A 25 10.17 -9.16 4.22
C GLU A 25 8.80 -8.55 3.92
N VAL A 26 8.75 -7.25 3.59
CA VAL A 26 7.54 -6.49 3.33
C VAL A 26 7.39 -6.23 1.84
N LYS A 27 6.25 -6.61 1.28
CA LYS A 27 5.92 -6.35 -0.13
C LYS A 27 4.97 -5.18 -0.27
N VAL A 28 5.17 -4.36 -1.30
CA VAL A 28 4.13 -3.43 -1.75
C VAL A 28 3.04 -4.25 -2.44
N ILE A 29 1.82 -4.22 -1.89
CA ILE A 29 0.69 -5.00 -2.39
C ILE A 29 -0.10 -4.19 -3.43
N ALA A 30 -0.23 -2.88 -3.22
CA ALA A 30 -0.90 -1.98 -4.15
C ALA A 30 -0.17 -0.63 -4.26
N LYS A 31 -0.17 -0.05 -5.46
CA LYS A 31 0.27 1.32 -5.73
C LYS A 31 -0.95 2.16 -6.08
N PHE A 32 -1.24 3.18 -5.29
CA PHE A 32 -2.27 4.17 -5.57
C PHE A 32 -1.63 5.48 -6.00
N PHE A 33 -2.32 6.25 -6.84
CA PHE A 33 -1.84 7.53 -7.33
C PHE A 33 -2.95 8.58 -7.25
N ASN A 34 -2.56 9.84 -7.05
CA ASN A 34 -3.47 10.97 -7.13
C ASN A 34 -3.54 11.43 -8.60
N PRO A 35 -4.68 11.33 -9.30
CA PRO A 35 -4.77 11.75 -10.70
C PRO A 35 -4.60 13.26 -10.90
N CYS A 36 -4.76 14.06 -9.84
CA CYS A 36 -4.67 15.52 -9.87
C CYS A 36 -3.38 16.07 -9.21
N GLY A 37 -2.39 15.21 -8.94
CA GLY A 37 -1.17 15.64 -8.26
C GLY A 37 -0.06 14.58 -8.29
N ALA A 38 1.07 14.90 -7.67
CA ALA A 38 2.25 14.04 -7.69
C ALA A 38 2.22 12.90 -6.65
N GLY A 39 1.16 12.82 -5.85
CA GLY A 39 1.03 11.89 -4.74
C GLY A 39 0.95 10.44 -5.20
N THR A 40 1.77 9.59 -4.60
CA THR A 40 1.80 8.14 -4.81
C THR A 40 1.90 7.42 -3.46
N TRP A 41 1.07 6.39 -3.26
CA TRP A 41 1.05 5.56 -2.06
C TRP A 41 1.43 4.13 -2.43
N TYR A 42 2.36 3.57 -1.68
CA TYR A 42 2.82 2.19 -1.79
C TYR A 42 2.32 1.41 -0.58
N ALA A 43 1.12 0.85 -0.71
CA ALA A 43 0.43 0.18 0.40
C ALA A 43 1.04 -1.19 0.68
N THR A 44 1.46 -1.40 1.92
CA THR A 44 2.03 -2.65 2.42
C THR A 44 1.08 -3.36 3.40
N GLU A 45 0.19 -2.62 4.04
CA GLU A 45 -0.76 -3.16 5.02
C GLU A 45 -2.13 -2.48 4.86
N TYR A 46 -3.19 -3.22 5.17
CA TYR A 46 -4.56 -2.74 5.14
C TYR A 46 -5.33 -3.25 6.37
N ASN A 47 -5.81 -2.33 7.19
CA ASN A 47 -6.73 -2.62 8.27
C ASN A 47 -8.16 -2.54 7.73
N GLU A 48 -8.83 -3.69 7.64
CA GLU A 48 -10.20 -3.80 7.09
C GLU A 48 -11.29 -3.23 8.01
N GLN A 49 -11.06 -3.22 9.32
CA GLN A 49 -12.03 -2.69 10.29
C GLN A 49 -12.14 -1.17 10.15
N ASP A 50 -10.99 -0.49 10.13
CA ASP A 50 -10.91 0.96 10.01
C ASP A 50 -10.88 1.44 8.55
N ARG A 51 -10.69 0.51 7.60
CA ARG A 51 -10.47 0.75 6.17
C ARG A 51 -9.29 1.68 5.90
N LEU A 52 -8.20 1.47 6.64
CA LEU A 52 -6.97 2.28 6.58
C LEU A 52 -5.82 1.52 5.94
N PHE A 53 -5.12 2.18 5.01
CA PHE A 53 -3.88 1.66 4.43
C PHE A 53 -2.67 2.22 5.16
N PHE A 54 -1.64 1.39 5.31
CA PHE A 54 -0.33 1.78 5.79
C PHE A 54 0.74 1.44 4.74
N GLY A 55 1.81 2.22 4.73
CA GLY A 55 2.90 2.05 3.78
C GLY A 55 3.67 3.34 3.57
N TYR A 56 4.43 3.37 2.49
CA TYR A 56 5.24 4.54 2.12
C TYR A 56 4.45 5.50 1.23
N VAL A 57 4.64 6.80 1.43
CA VAL A 57 3.97 7.85 0.65
C VAL A 57 5.01 8.80 0.05
N ASN A 58 4.95 8.99 -1.25
CA ASN A 58 5.71 10.02 -1.97
C ASN A 58 4.76 11.10 -2.45
N LEU A 59 4.84 12.30 -1.87
CA LEU A 59 3.97 13.43 -2.22
C LEU A 59 4.61 14.42 -3.21
N ILE A 60 5.89 14.23 -3.56
CA ILE A 60 6.69 15.23 -4.27
C ILE A 60 6.98 14.79 -5.72
N GLY A 61 6.60 13.57 -6.12
CA GLY A 61 6.66 13.11 -7.51
C GLY A 61 8.04 12.81 -8.08
N LYS A 62 9.11 13.02 -7.30
CA LYS A 62 10.43 12.48 -7.65
C LYS A 62 10.46 11.03 -7.22
N GLU A 63 10.23 10.10 -8.16
CA GLU A 63 10.60 8.70 -7.93
C GLU A 63 12.13 8.65 -7.77
N PHE A 64 12.62 7.83 -6.83
CA PHE A 64 14.01 7.75 -6.41
C PHE A 64 14.96 7.76 -7.62
N ALA A 65 15.81 8.79 -7.71
CA ALA A 65 16.91 8.85 -8.67
C ALA A 65 18.08 8.00 -8.18
#